data_AF-A0A1J1HUY9-F1
#
_entry.id   AF-A0A1J1HUY9-F1
#
_cell.length_a   1.000
_cell.length_b   1.000
_cell.length_c   1.000
_cell.angle_alpha   90.00
_cell.angle_beta   90.00
_cell.angle_gamma   90.00
#
_symmetry.space_group_name_H-M   'P 1'
#
loop_
_entity.id
_entity.type
_entity.pdbx_description
1 polymer ?
#
loop_
_entity_poly.entity_id
_entity_poly.type
_entity_poly.pdbx_seq_one_letter_code
_entity_poly.pdbx_strand_id
1 'polypeptide(L)'
;MRETEEIRNFSLKAMREWIMQNPRILKTRLDAIWLLKQLRFKKYNMLSTQETLERHVVLKCSYYGKHYLHDDLDVMRPSVKKIFDVNPVCILPKRDQHGRPILFFRCQNVKPQGKDLSKDILTAVACIVESLVEIEEFLIRGVVYVLDVSGITMQYLKILPIEDCLKVCKSAEKITAGRHKGFHVVNVPSYLTTLINMAIKHTAPKFRDRVRFYSSFDELDIIDKGDLPKEYGGTIPMSEMSKELWEILLKYRPLLIKYQDMKINENLYPKACLDGSFSMLDVPLNSPDLFEKASRCCDETVFGIQGSFRKLEID
;
A
#
# COMPACT_ATOMS: atom_id res chain seq x y z
N MET A 1 -8.14 21.61 -7.23
CA MET A 1 -8.93 21.12 -6.07
C MET A 1 -9.65 22.34 -5.53
N ARG A 2 -10.98 22.31 -5.33
CA ARG A 2 -11.73 23.48 -4.81
C ARG A 2 -11.73 23.44 -3.28
N GLU A 3 -10.54 23.48 -2.67
CA GLU A 3 -10.39 23.57 -1.21
C GLU A 3 -10.39 25.05 -0.84
N THR A 4 -11.52 25.55 -0.32
CA THR A 4 -11.58 26.87 0.34
C THR A 4 -11.44 26.70 1.84
N GLU A 5 -11.17 27.79 2.57
CA GLU A 5 -11.06 27.74 4.02
C GLU A 5 -12.38 27.32 4.69
N GLU A 6 -13.52 27.75 4.15
CA GLU A 6 -14.85 27.37 4.63
C GLU A 6 -15.09 25.87 4.44
N ILE A 7 -14.83 25.33 3.24
CA ILE A 7 -14.98 23.90 2.95
C ILE A 7 -14.07 23.07 3.84
N ARG A 8 -12.83 23.54 4.04
CA ARG A 8 -11.84 22.88 4.91
C ARG A 8 -12.33 22.80 6.35
N ASN A 9 -12.76 23.92 6.93
CA ASN A 9 -13.20 23.99 8.33
C ASN A 9 -14.49 23.21 8.56
N PHE A 10 -15.47 23.35 7.66
CA PHE A 10 -16.71 22.59 7.70
C PHE A 10 -16.48 21.08 7.62
N SER A 11 -15.68 20.63 6.65
CA SER A 11 -15.42 19.20 6.43
C SER A 11 -14.67 18.57 7.60
N LEU A 12 -13.71 19.29 8.18
CA LEU A 12 -12.99 18.84 9.38
C LEU A 12 -13.92 18.65 10.57
N LYS A 13 -14.85 19.60 10.80
CA LYS A 13 -15.84 19.49 11.86
C LYS A 13 -16.76 18.29 11.64
N ALA A 14 -17.33 18.17 10.44
CA ALA A 14 -18.22 17.08 10.07
C ALA A 14 -17.55 15.70 10.20
N MET A 15 -16.28 15.57 9.80
CA MET A 15 -15.53 14.32 9.96
C MET A 15 -15.34 13.94 11.43
N ARG A 16 -15.03 14.91 12.31
CA ARG A 16 -14.89 14.63 13.75
C ARG A 16 -16.20 14.20 14.38
N GLU A 17 -17.29 14.91 14.08
CA GLU A 17 -18.63 14.57 14.57
C GLU A 17 -19.04 13.17 14.12
N TRP A 18 -18.84 12.85 12.84
CA TRP A 18 -19.13 11.52 12.31
C TRP A 18 -18.30 10.43 13.01
N ILE A 19 -16.99 10.63 13.23
CA ILE A 19 -16.16 9.64 13.95
C ILE A 19 -16.68 9.43 15.37
N MET A 20 -17.03 10.50 16.09
CA MET A 20 -17.53 10.42 17.46
C MET A 20 -18.89 9.72 17.58
N GLN A 21 -19.70 9.79 16.53
CA GLN A 21 -21.02 9.15 16.48
C GLN A 21 -20.98 7.73 15.91
N ASN A 22 -19.88 7.31 15.28
CA ASN A 22 -19.77 6.01 14.64
C ASN A 22 -19.48 4.90 15.68
N PRO A 23 -20.43 4.00 15.99
CA PRO A 23 -20.24 2.97 17.01
C PRO A 23 -19.20 1.91 16.62
N ARG A 24 -18.79 1.87 15.34
CA ARG A 24 -17.76 0.95 14.85
C ARG A 24 -16.34 1.42 15.13
N ILE A 25 -16.12 2.71 15.39
CA ILE A 25 -14.81 3.29 15.65
C ILE A 25 -14.71 3.61 17.14
N LEU A 26 -13.89 2.85 17.87
CA LEU A 26 -13.70 3.05 19.31
C LEU A 26 -12.56 4.02 19.62
N LYS A 27 -11.50 4.02 18.81
CA LYS A 27 -10.36 4.93 18.95
C LYS A 27 -9.69 5.15 17.60
N THR A 28 -9.52 6.41 17.20
CA THR A 28 -8.72 6.79 16.02
C THR A 28 -8.20 8.22 16.17
N ARG A 29 -7.39 8.67 15.21
CA ARG A 29 -6.87 10.03 15.12
C ARG A 29 -7.98 11.01 14.75
N LEU A 30 -7.95 12.21 15.35
CA LEU A 30 -8.87 13.33 15.07
C LEU A 30 -8.13 14.62 14.68
N ASP A 31 -6.80 14.56 14.58
CA ASP A 31 -5.98 15.70 14.18
C ASP A 31 -6.28 16.12 12.73
N ALA A 32 -6.08 17.41 12.45
CA ALA A 32 -6.42 17.95 11.14
C ALA A 32 -5.61 17.30 10.01
N ILE A 33 -4.35 16.93 10.23
CA ILE A 33 -3.49 16.31 9.21
C ILE A 33 -4.08 14.96 8.76
N TRP A 34 -4.43 14.11 9.73
CA TRP A 34 -5.09 12.83 9.50
C TRP A 34 -6.38 12.95 8.69
N LEU A 35 -7.24 13.90 9.06
CA LEU A 35 -8.54 14.08 8.39
C LEU A 35 -8.39 14.72 7.00
N LEU A 36 -7.51 15.72 6.87
CA LEU A 36 -7.29 16.42 5.60
C LEU A 36 -6.72 15.52 4.52
N LYS A 37 -5.80 14.59 4.84
CA LYS A 37 -5.28 13.67 3.83
C LYS A 37 -6.39 12.79 3.24
N GLN A 38 -7.33 12.31 4.07
CA GLN A 38 -8.48 11.52 3.63
C GLN A 38 -9.45 12.35 2.79
N LEU A 39 -9.75 13.58 3.22
CA LEU A 39 -10.59 14.53 2.49
C LEU A 39 -10.00 14.86 1.11
N ARG A 40 -8.72 15.23 1.06
CA ARG A 40 -8.00 15.56 -0.19
C ARG A 40 -7.92 14.35 -1.12
N PHE A 41 -7.69 13.15 -0.58
CA PHE A 41 -7.65 11.90 -1.34
C PHE A 41 -8.97 11.64 -2.07
N LYS A 42 -10.10 11.85 -1.40
CA LYS A 42 -11.45 11.70 -1.97
C LYS A 42 -12.04 12.99 -2.53
N LYS A 43 -11.21 14.02 -2.75
CA LYS A 43 -11.62 15.31 -3.32
C LYS A 43 -12.82 15.94 -2.58
N TYR A 44 -12.83 15.84 -1.24
CA TYR A 44 -13.87 16.34 -0.36
C TYR A 44 -15.26 15.70 -0.54
N ASN A 45 -15.35 14.52 -1.17
CA ASN A 45 -16.57 13.72 -1.15
C ASN A 45 -16.73 13.07 0.24
N MET A 46 -17.64 13.59 1.05
CA MET A 46 -17.79 13.20 2.46
C MET A 46 -18.01 11.69 2.65
N LEU A 47 -18.99 11.10 1.94
CA LEU A 47 -19.29 9.66 2.09
C LEU A 47 -18.09 8.79 1.73
N SER A 48 -17.40 9.11 0.62
CA SER A 48 -16.19 8.37 0.23
C SER A 48 -15.04 8.56 1.23
N THR A 49 -14.91 9.75 1.81
CA THR A 49 -13.90 10.05 2.84
C THR A 49 -14.17 9.23 4.11
N GLN A 50 -15.41 9.21 4.59
CA GLN A 50 -15.85 8.42 5.75
C GLN A 50 -15.56 6.93 5.54
N GLU A 51 -16.00 6.38 4.41
CA GLU A 51 -15.75 4.99 4.01
C GLU A 51 -14.26 4.66 4.00
N THR A 52 -13.42 5.55 3.46
CA THR A 52 -11.97 5.29 3.34
C THR A 52 -11.27 5.37 4.69
N LEU A 53 -11.66 6.33 5.52
CA LEU A 53 -11.13 6.45 6.87
C LEU A 53 -11.51 5.20 7.68
N GLU A 54 -12.78 4.79 7.67
CA GLU A 54 -13.24 3.59 8.38
C GLU A 54 -12.46 2.35 7.89
N ARG A 55 -12.32 2.16 6.58
CA ARG A 55 -11.50 1.07 6.02
C ARG A 55 -10.05 1.11 6.44
N HIS A 56 -9.46 2.30 6.57
CA HIS A 56 -8.08 2.41 7.03
C HIS A 56 -7.96 1.96 8.48
N VAL A 57 -8.87 2.40 9.35
CA VAL A 57 -8.91 1.94 10.75
C VAL A 57 -9.17 0.44 10.83
N VAL A 58 -10.10 -0.10 10.03
CA VAL A 58 -10.33 -1.56 9.93
C VAL A 58 -9.08 -2.28 9.47
N LEU A 59 -8.40 -1.80 8.42
CA LEU A 59 -7.16 -2.39 7.93
C LEU A 59 -6.07 -2.41 9.02
N LYS A 60 -6.03 -1.45 9.94
CA LYS A 60 -5.09 -1.47 11.08
C LYS A 60 -5.50 -2.49 12.15
N CYS A 61 -6.79 -2.60 12.44
CA CYS A 61 -7.28 -3.43 13.54
C CYS A 61 -7.58 -4.88 13.14
N SER A 62 -7.73 -5.17 11.84
CA SER A 62 -8.06 -6.48 11.30
C SER A 62 -6.95 -7.50 11.56
N TYR A 63 -7.27 -8.79 11.49
CA TYR A 63 -6.28 -9.86 11.57
C TYR A 63 -5.20 -9.69 10.49
N TYR A 64 -5.63 -9.40 9.25
CA TYR A 64 -4.71 -9.13 8.16
C TYR A 64 -3.78 -7.93 8.46
N GLY A 65 -4.34 -6.85 9.00
CA GLY A 65 -3.60 -5.68 9.48
C GLY A 65 -2.54 -6.04 10.51
N LYS A 66 -2.99 -6.61 11.63
CA LYS A 66 -2.19 -6.95 12.81
C LYS A 66 -1.18 -8.07 12.57
N HIS A 67 -1.24 -8.82 11.47
CA HIS A 67 -0.32 -9.94 11.26
C HIS A 67 0.51 -9.83 9.98
N TYR A 68 0.09 -9.01 9.02
CA TYR A 68 0.73 -8.97 7.71
C TYR A 68 1.15 -7.58 7.26
N LEU A 69 0.47 -6.50 7.67
CA LEU A 69 0.78 -5.15 7.16
C LEU A 69 1.26 -4.16 8.22
N HIS A 70 0.72 -4.25 9.44
CA HIS A 70 0.73 -3.15 10.41
C HIS A 70 0.96 -3.60 11.85
N ASP A 71 1.38 -4.85 12.06
CA ASP A 71 1.94 -5.25 13.34
C ASP A 71 3.24 -4.50 13.57
N ASP A 72 3.31 -3.72 14.64
CA ASP A 72 4.52 -3.03 15.06
C ASP A 72 5.19 -2.26 13.89
N LEU A 73 4.52 -1.19 13.42
CA LEU A 73 5.00 -0.29 12.36
C LEU A 73 6.24 0.50 12.80
N ASP A 74 7.35 -0.21 12.96
CA ASP A 74 8.61 0.30 13.47
C ASP A 74 9.76 -0.10 12.54
N VAL A 75 10.32 0.91 11.86
CA VAL A 75 11.52 0.75 11.02
C VAL A 75 12.78 0.37 11.80
N MET A 76 12.78 0.56 13.13
CA MET A 76 13.85 0.18 14.04
C MET A 76 13.72 -1.24 14.58
N ARG A 77 12.60 -1.95 14.29
CA ARG A 77 12.49 -3.37 14.59
C ARG A 77 13.68 -4.10 13.93
N PRO A 78 14.46 -4.92 14.67
CA PRO A 78 15.74 -5.42 14.15
C PRO A 78 15.66 -6.14 12.80
N SER A 79 14.58 -6.87 12.54
CA SER A 79 14.34 -7.57 11.28
C SER A 79 14.02 -6.61 10.12
N VAL A 80 13.19 -5.59 10.38
CA VAL A 80 12.84 -4.54 9.41
C VAL A 80 14.01 -3.62 9.13
N LYS A 81 14.76 -3.23 10.17
CA LYS A 81 15.96 -2.38 10.01
C LYS A 81 16.99 -3.02 9.07
N LYS A 82 17.19 -4.35 9.16
CA LYS A 82 18.08 -5.09 8.25
C LYS A 82 17.67 -4.95 6.77
N ILE A 83 16.38 -4.79 6.48
CA ILE A 83 15.92 -4.51 5.12
C ILE A 83 16.41 -3.14 4.67
N PHE A 84 16.32 -2.12 5.53
CA PHE A 84 16.80 -0.76 5.20
C PHE A 84 18.32 -0.64 5.15
N ASP A 85 19.07 -1.46 5.90
CA ASP A 85 20.54 -1.45 5.93
C ASP A 85 21.18 -1.75 4.57
N VAL A 86 20.44 -2.42 3.65
CA VAL A 86 20.91 -2.69 2.29
C VAL A 86 20.48 -1.61 1.26
N ASN A 87 19.91 -0.50 1.73
CA ASN A 87 19.41 0.61 0.92
C ASN A 87 18.52 0.10 -0.22
N PRO A 88 17.36 -0.52 0.09
CA PRO A 88 16.47 -1.11 -0.91
C PRO A 88 15.61 -0.06 -1.60
N VAL A 89 15.55 1.16 -1.05
CA VAL A 89 14.77 2.26 -1.59
C VAL A 89 15.45 3.61 -1.31
N CYS A 90 15.35 4.53 -2.27
CA CYS A 90 15.70 5.94 -2.10
C CYS A 90 14.65 6.85 -2.75
N ILE A 91 14.70 8.13 -2.40
CA ILE A 91 14.02 9.19 -3.16
C ILE A 91 15.06 9.75 -4.13
N LEU A 92 14.73 9.80 -5.42
CA LEU A 92 15.64 10.40 -6.40
C LEU A 92 15.66 11.93 -6.20
N PRO A 93 16.84 12.58 -6.30
CA PRO A 93 16.93 14.05 -6.22
C PRO A 93 16.11 14.76 -7.30
N LYS A 94 15.97 14.12 -8.46
CA LYS A 94 15.12 14.61 -9.55
C LYS A 94 13.68 14.18 -9.38
N ARG A 95 12.83 15.07 -9.86
CA ARG A 95 11.40 14.85 -9.99
C ARG A 95 11.10 14.54 -11.45
N ASP A 96 9.95 13.92 -11.70
CA ASP A 96 9.53 13.68 -13.08
C ASP A 96 9.05 14.98 -13.76
N GLN A 97 8.65 14.87 -15.03
CA GLN A 97 8.14 15.97 -15.86
C GLN A 97 6.94 16.73 -15.26
N HIS A 98 6.24 16.19 -14.26
CA HIS A 98 5.14 16.85 -13.56
C HIS A 98 5.53 17.35 -12.17
N GLY A 99 6.83 17.34 -11.85
CA GLY A 99 7.38 17.71 -10.56
C GLY A 99 7.00 16.75 -9.44
N ARG A 100 6.73 15.46 -9.74
CA ARG A 100 6.39 14.47 -8.71
C ARG A 100 7.66 13.81 -8.17
N PRO A 101 7.78 13.61 -6.84
CA PRO A 101 8.87 12.81 -6.28
C PRO A 101 8.86 11.39 -6.85
N ILE A 102 10.05 10.83 -7.04
CA ILE A 102 10.24 9.48 -7.55
C ILE A 102 10.89 8.62 -6.47
N LEU A 103 10.24 7.54 -6.08
CA LEU A 103 10.86 6.51 -5.25
C LEU A 103 11.47 5.44 -6.15
N PHE A 104 12.74 5.16 -5.94
CA PHE A 104 13.47 4.12 -6.66
C PHE A 104 13.69 2.92 -5.74
N PHE A 105 13.22 1.75 -6.14
CA PHE A 105 13.33 0.48 -5.41
C PHE A 105 14.33 -0.44 -6.11
N ARG A 106 15.25 -1.02 -5.33
CA ARG A 106 16.19 -2.07 -5.74
C ARG A 106 15.89 -3.35 -4.99
N CYS A 107 15.31 -4.34 -5.67
CA CYS A 107 14.92 -5.61 -5.04
C CYS A 107 16.06 -6.63 -4.88
N GLN A 108 17.26 -6.37 -5.44
CA GLN A 108 18.37 -7.32 -5.49
C GLN A 108 19.03 -7.63 -4.14
N ASN A 109 19.08 -6.65 -3.22
CA ASN A 109 19.95 -6.76 -2.05
C ASN A 109 19.27 -7.30 -0.80
N VAL A 110 17.93 -7.42 -0.81
CA VAL A 110 17.23 -8.17 0.23
C VAL A 110 17.55 -9.65 -0.02
N LYS A 111 17.78 -10.44 1.02
CA LYS A 111 17.99 -11.90 0.88
C LYS A 111 16.69 -12.63 1.21
N PRO A 112 16.21 -13.57 0.38
CA PRO A 112 14.97 -14.31 0.62
C PRO A 112 15.16 -15.41 1.68
N GLN A 113 15.49 -15.02 2.91
CA GLN A 113 15.73 -15.95 4.02
C GLN A 113 14.99 -15.50 5.27
N GLY A 114 14.48 -16.47 6.04
CA GLY A 114 13.78 -16.24 7.30
C GLY A 114 12.27 -16.42 7.18
N LYS A 115 11.67 -16.98 8.24
CA LYS A 115 10.25 -17.34 8.30
C LYS A 115 9.30 -16.14 8.24
N ASP A 116 9.73 -15.00 8.78
CA ASP A 116 8.90 -13.78 8.88
C ASP A 116 9.26 -12.69 7.85
N LEU A 117 10.13 -13.00 6.87
CA LEU A 117 10.61 -12.00 5.91
C LEU A 117 9.48 -11.34 5.12
N SER A 118 8.43 -12.08 4.77
CA SER A 118 7.24 -11.53 4.11
C SER A 118 6.63 -10.39 4.91
N LYS A 119 6.41 -10.62 6.22
CA LYS A 119 5.89 -9.62 7.14
C LYS A 119 6.83 -8.43 7.27
N ASP A 120 8.15 -8.67 7.37
CA ASP A 120 9.12 -7.59 7.47
C ASP A 120 9.16 -6.70 6.22
N ILE A 121 9.07 -7.29 5.02
CA ILE A 121 8.97 -6.55 3.75
C ILE A 121 7.69 -5.72 3.72
N LEU A 122 6.56 -6.32 4.09
CA LEU A 122 5.27 -5.63 4.11
C LEU A 122 5.24 -4.49 5.14
N THR A 123 5.82 -4.70 6.34
CA THR A 123 6.02 -3.64 7.35
C THR A 123 6.91 -2.53 6.80
N ALA A 124 8.02 -2.84 6.12
CA ALA A 124 8.91 -1.84 5.54
C ALA A 124 8.17 -0.97 4.49
N VAL A 125 7.42 -1.60 3.58
CA VAL A 125 6.60 -0.90 2.58
C VAL A 125 5.52 -0.05 3.24
N ALA A 126 4.84 -0.57 4.27
CA ALA A 126 3.84 0.18 5.01
C ALA A 126 4.44 1.40 5.71
N CYS A 127 5.61 1.28 6.35
CA CYS A 127 6.30 2.40 6.98
C CYS A 127 6.67 3.50 5.98
N ILE A 128 7.16 3.13 4.79
CA ILE A 128 7.45 4.07 3.70
C ILE A 128 6.18 4.80 3.30
N VAL A 129 5.14 4.05 2.93
CA VAL A 129 3.91 4.65 2.40
C VAL A 129 3.21 5.52 3.46
N GLU A 130 3.08 5.05 4.70
CA GLU A 130 2.42 5.78 5.77
C GLU A 130 3.20 7.04 6.19
N SER A 131 4.53 7.03 6.13
CA SER A 131 5.33 8.23 6.38
C SER A 131 5.19 9.26 5.27
N LEU A 132 5.19 8.82 4.00
CA LEU A 132 5.07 9.73 2.86
C LEU A 132 3.71 10.41 2.78
N VAL A 133 2.62 9.74 3.15
CA VAL A 133 1.27 10.35 3.13
C VAL A 133 1.05 11.35 4.28
N GLU A 134 1.98 11.51 5.21
CA GLU A 134 1.95 12.63 6.18
C GLU A 134 2.61 13.90 5.61
N ILE A 135 3.28 13.80 4.46
CA ILE A 135 3.95 14.93 3.81
C ILE A 135 3.02 15.54 2.76
N GLU A 136 2.72 16.83 2.91
CA GLU A 136 1.75 17.54 2.05
C GLU A 136 2.12 17.51 0.56
N GLU A 137 3.41 17.59 0.23
CA GLU A 137 3.87 17.50 -1.16
C GLU A 137 3.40 16.21 -1.85
N PHE A 138 3.57 15.06 -1.17
CA PHE A 138 3.17 13.75 -1.68
C PHE A 138 1.64 13.64 -1.80
N LEU A 139 0.89 14.29 -0.91
CA LEU A 139 -0.57 14.35 -0.95
C LEU A 139 -1.12 15.25 -2.07
N ILE A 140 -0.36 16.26 -2.52
CA ILE A 140 -0.80 17.16 -3.58
C ILE A 140 -0.38 16.62 -4.95
N ARG A 141 0.92 16.43 -5.12
CA ARG A 141 1.53 16.05 -6.41
C ARG A 141 1.34 14.57 -6.71
N GLY A 142 1.33 13.73 -5.67
CA GLY A 142 1.46 12.29 -5.80
C GLY A 142 2.88 11.86 -6.06
N VAL A 143 3.09 10.55 -6.20
CA VAL A 143 4.42 9.94 -6.28
C VAL A 143 4.50 8.95 -7.42
N VAL A 144 5.67 8.85 -8.02
CA VAL A 144 6.01 7.84 -9.03
C VAL A 144 6.96 6.83 -8.43
N TYR A 145 6.81 5.57 -8.82
CA TYR A 145 7.62 4.45 -8.36
C TYR A 145 8.41 3.91 -9.53
N VAL A 146 9.71 3.69 -9.32
CA VAL A 146 10.58 2.94 -10.22
C VAL A 146 11.06 1.72 -9.46
N LEU A 147 10.89 0.52 -10.02
CA LEU A 147 11.21 -0.74 -9.36
C LEU A 147 12.12 -1.56 -10.25
N ASP A 148 13.37 -1.74 -9.82
CA ASP A 148 14.24 -2.77 -10.38
C ASP A 148 13.91 -4.12 -9.76
N VAL A 149 13.27 -4.99 -10.54
CA VAL A 149 12.84 -6.32 -10.11
C VAL A 149 13.80 -7.43 -10.53
N SER A 150 14.98 -7.10 -11.05
CA SER A 150 16.02 -8.09 -11.39
C SER A 150 16.39 -9.03 -10.24
N GLY A 151 16.21 -8.57 -9.00
CA GLY A 151 16.40 -9.33 -7.77
C GLY A 151 15.28 -10.30 -7.37
N ILE A 152 14.10 -10.18 -7.98
CA ILE A 152 12.94 -11.01 -7.64
C ILE A 152 13.10 -12.37 -8.31
N THR A 153 13.41 -13.39 -7.52
CA THR A 153 13.53 -14.79 -7.96
C THR A 153 12.28 -15.59 -7.61
N MET A 154 12.18 -16.83 -8.11
CA MET A 154 11.10 -17.75 -7.70
C MET A 154 11.05 -18.02 -6.19
N GLN A 155 12.18 -17.88 -5.48
CA GLN A 155 12.20 -18.00 -4.02
C GLN A 155 11.40 -16.87 -3.35
N TYR A 156 11.46 -15.66 -3.90
CA TYR A 156 10.66 -14.53 -3.43
C TYR A 156 9.17 -14.79 -3.56
N LEU A 157 8.72 -15.44 -4.64
CA LEU A 157 7.31 -15.77 -4.85
C LEU A 157 6.78 -16.79 -3.84
N LYS A 158 7.66 -17.60 -3.23
CA LYS A 158 7.29 -18.50 -2.12
C LYS A 158 7.15 -17.77 -0.79
N ILE A 159 7.95 -16.72 -0.59
CA ILE A 159 7.96 -15.93 0.65
C ILE A 159 6.84 -14.89 0.64
N LEU A 160 6.68 -14.19 -0.48
CA LEU A 160 5.67 -13.18 -0.70
C LEU A 160 4.74 -13.65 -1.83
N PRO A 161 3.67 -14.40 -1.50
CA PRO A 161 2.69 -14.85 -2.46
C PRO A 161 2.06 -13.67 -3.22
N ILE A 162 1.63 -13.93 -4.44
CA ILE A 162 0.94 -12.94 -5.30
C ILE A 162 -0.31 -12.38 -4.62
N GLU A 163 -0.97 -13.21 -3.82
CA GLU A 163 -2.12 -12.81 -3.01
C GLU A 163 -1.77 -11.63 -2.08
N ASP A 164 -0.63 -11.66 -1.39
CA ASP A 164 -0.26 -10.57 -0.50
C ASP A 164 0.09 -9.29 -1.28
N CYS A 165 0.79 -9.43 -2.41
CA CYS A 165 1.05 -8.31 -3.32
C CYS A 165 -0.25 -7.66 -3.80
N LEU A 166 -1.25 -8.47 -4.16
CA LEU A 166 -2.57 -8.03 -4.55
C LEU A 166 -3.28 -7.23 -3.44
N LYS A 167 -3.19 -7.71 -2.18
CA LYS A 167 -3.79 -7.02 -1.03
C LYS A 167 -3.12 -5.67 -0.81
N VAL A 168 -1.79 -5.59 -0.96
CA VAL A 168 -1.06 -4.32 -0.91
C VAL A 168 -1.51 -3.38 -2.02
N CYS A 169 -1.59 -3.85 -3.27
CA CYS A 169 -2.02 -3.02 -4.41
C CYS A 169 -3.45 -2.47 -4.21
N LYS A 170 -4.41 -3.32 -3.83
CA LYS A 170 -5.79 -2.88 -3.57
C LYS A 170 -5.87 -1.94 -2.36
N SER A 171 -5.09 -2.19 -1.32
CA SER A 171 -5.01 -1.30 -0.15
C SER A 171 -4.45 0.06 -0.53
N ALA A 172 -3.37 0.10 -1.32
CA ALA A 172 -2.79 1.32 -1.87
C ALA A 172 -3.77 2.08 -2.78
N GLU A 173 -4.60 1.37 -3.55
CA GLU A 173 -5.61 1.98 -4.41
C GLU A 173 -6.80 2.57 -3.63
N LYS A 174 -7.35 1.80 -2.68
CA LYS A 174 -8.66 2.09 -2.08
C LYS A 174 -8.60 2.72 -0.70
N ILE A 175 -7.60 2.37 0.11
CA ILE A 175 -7.55 2.61 1.55
C ILE A 175 -6.50 3.65 1.91
N THR A 176 -5.28 3.47 1.42
CA THR A 176 -4.19 4.41 1.68
C THR A 176 -4.49 5.72 0.97
N ALA A 177 -4.48 6.84 1.71
CA ALA A 177 -4.68 8.18 1.18
C ALA A 177 -3.50 8.70 0.29
N GLY A 178 -2.80 7.78 -0.37
CA GLY A 178 -1.68 8.05 -1.25
C GLY A 178 -2.13 8.36 -2.67
N ARG A 179 -1.37 9.20 -3.37
CA ARG A 179 -1.59 9.48 -4.80
C ARG A 179 -0.50 8.80 -5.61
N HIS A 180 -0.67 7.50 -5.85
CA HIS A 180 0.19 6.73 -6.74
C HIS A 180 -0.03 7.19 -8.19
N LYS A 181 1.02 7.66 -8.88
CA LYS A 181 0.90 8.29 -10.21
C LYS A 181 1.50 7.49 -11.35
N GLY A 182 2.42 6.58 -11.06
CA GLY A 182 3.05 5.69 -12.03
C GLY A 182 3.87 4.62 -11.31
N PHE A 183 3.90 3.41 -11.84
CA PHE A 183 4.76 2.31 -11.43
C PHE A 183 5.53 1.85 -12.66
N HIS A 184 6.83 2.13 -12.69
CA HIS A 184 7.74 1.78 -13.76
C HIS A 184 8.58 0.59 -13.29
N VAL A 185 8.22 -0.60 -13.75
CA VAL A 185 8.87 -1.85 -13.35
C VAL A 185 9.90 -2.20 -14.41
N VAL A 186 11.17 -2.31 -14.02
CA VAL A 186 12.32 -2.43 -14.93
C VAL A 186 13.03 -3.77 -14.70
N ASN A 187 13.64 -4.32 -15.75
CA ASN A 187 14.33 -5.62 -15.75
C ASN A 187 13.39 -6.78 -15.40
N VAL A 188 12.18 -6.77 -15.97
CA VAL A 188 11.11 -7.70 -15.60
C VAL A 188 11.25 -9.02 -16.36
N PRO A 189 11.48 -10.15 -15.67
CA PRO A 189 11.45 -11.45 -16.34
C PRO A 189 10.06 -11.74 -16.89
N SER A 190 9.96 -12.44 -18.02
CA SER A 190 8.69 -12.72 -18.70
C SER A 190 7.64 -13.38 -17.79
N TYR A 191 8.07 -14.29 -16.90
CA TYR A 191 7.17 -14.92 -15.94
C TYR A 191 6.55 -13.91 -14.97
N LEU A 192 7.32 -12.92 -14.52
CA LEU A 192 6.89 -11.93 -13.54
C LEU A 192 5.91 -10.94 -14.18
N THR A 193 6.11 -10.58 -15.45
CA THR A 193 5.16 -9.78 -16.24
C THR A 193 3.78 -10.43 -16.26
N THR A 194 3.70 -11.75 -16.49
CA THR A 194 2.42 -12.48 -16.47
C THR A 194 1.75 -12.43 -15.10
N LEU A 195 2.51 -12.68 -14.02
CA LEU A 195 1.97 -12.67 -12.65
C LEU A 195 1.49 -11.28 -12.23
N ILE A 196 2.27 -10.23 -12.53
CA ILE A 196 1.85 -8.85 -12.23
C ILE A 196 0.62 -8.48 -13.06
N ASN A 197 0.56 -8.84 -14.34
CA ASN A 197 -0.62 -8.59 -15.17
C ASN A 197 -1.86 -9.32 -14.66
N MET A 198 -1.73 -10.55 -14.16
CA MET A 198 -2.84 -11.26 -13.49
C MET A 198 -3.26 -10.53 -12.22
N ALA A 199 -2.32 -10.07 -11.41
CA ALA A 199 -2.60 -9.33 -10.19
C ALA A 199 -3.35 -8.02 -10.49
N ILE A 200 -2.79 -7.16 -11.35
CA ILE A 200 -3.37 -5.84 -11.59
C ILE A 200 -4.74 -5.91 -12.29
N LYS A 201 -5.12 -7.01 -12.97
CA LYS A 201 -6.47 -7.19 -13.51
C LYS A 201 -7.59 -7.03 -12.48
N HIS A 202 -7.30 -7.28 -11.20
CA HIS A 202 -8.25 -7.10 -10.09
C HIS A 202 -8.26 -5.68 -9.51
N THR A 203 -7.53 -4.74 -10.11
CA THR A 203 -7.50 -3.31 -9.72
C THR A 203 -8.28 -2.46 -10.72
N ALA A 204 -8.66 -1.23 -10.35
CA ALA A 204 -9.41 -0.37 -11.28
C ALA A 204 -8.60 -0.06 -12.55
N PRO A 205 -9.25 0.18 -13.71
CA PRO A 205 -8.58 0.54 -14.97
C PRO A 205 -7.52 1.63 -14.78
N LYS A 206 -7.86 2.69 -14.05
CA LYS A 206 -6.96 3.80 -13.73
C LYS A 206 -5.68 3.39 -12.99
N PHE A 207 -5.71 2.36 -12.15
CA PHE A 207 -4.53 1.83 -11.49
C PHE A 207 -3.70 0.99 -12.46
N ARG A 208 -4.34 0.13 -13.24
CA ARG A 208 -3.71 -0.69 -14.29
C ARG A 208 -2.93 0.15 -15.29
N ASP A 209 -3.54 1.24 -15.77
CA ASP A 209 -2.94 2.15 -16.77
C ASP A 209 -1.69 2.88 -16.26
N ARG A 210 -1.40 2.82 -14.95
CA ARG A 210 -0.22 3.42 -14.33
C ARG A 210 0.95 2.47 -14.22
N VAL A 211 0.75 1.17 -14.45
CA VAL A 211 1.81 0.17 -14.39
C VAL A 211 2.40 0.00 -15.77
N ARG A 212 3.71 0.21 -15.89
CA ARG A 212 4.48 0.08 -17.12
C ARG A 212 5.66 -0.85 -16.88
N PHE A 213 5.95 -1.71 -17.84
CA PHE A 213 7.05 -2.65 -17.80
C PHE A 213 8.12 -2.24 -18.80
N TYR A 214 9.38 -2.40 -18.41
CA TYR A 214 10.55 -2.04 -19.21
C TYR A 214 11.56 -3.17 -19.15
N SER A 215 12.23 -3.46 -20.26
CA SER A 215 13.25 -4.51 -20.33
C SER A 215 14.56 -4.06 -19.69
N SER A 216 14.87 -2.75 -19.79
CA SER A 216 16.06 -2.14 -19.23
C SER A 216 15.81 -0.68 -18.82
N PHE A 217 16.76 -0.09 -18.10
CA PHE A 217 16.71 1.33 -17.74
C PHE A 217 16.86 2.28 -18.92
N ASP A 218 17.43 1.83 -20.05
CA ASP A 218 17.59 2.67 -21.23
C ASP A 218 16.23 2.94 -21.93
N GLU A 219 15.21 2.12 -21.67
CA GLU A 219 13.82 2.34 -22.15
C GLU A 219 13.02 3.29 -21.25
N LEU A 220 13.56 3.68 -20.09
CA LEU A 220 12.83 4.48 -19.10
C LEU A 220 12.84 5.97 -19.48
N ASP A 221 11.73 6.45 -20.03
CA ASP A 221 11.56 7.80 -20.55
C ASP A 221 11.30 8.90 -19.51
N ILE A 222 11.21 8.55 -18.23
CA ILE A 222 10.85 9.49 -17.15
C ILE A 222 12.05 10.03 -16.37
N ILE A 223 13.24 9.44 -16.53
CA ILE A 223 14.46 9.77 -15.76
C ILE A 223 15.67 9.65 -16.68
N ASP A 224 16.52 10.66 -16.68
CA ASP A 224 17.80 10.60 -17.37
C ASP A 224 18.79 9.69 -16.62
N LYS A 225 19.64 8.97 -17.36
CA LYS A 225 20.61 8.01 -16.81
C LYS A 225 21.51 8.62 -15.72
N GLY A 226 21.89 9.89 -15.86
CA GLY A 226 22.73 10.61 -14.89
C GLY A 226 22.07 10.81 -13.51
N ASP A 227 20.74 10.78 -13.47
CA ASP A 227 19.91 11.00 -12.28
C ASP A 227 19.49 9.71 -11.57
N LEU A 228 19.81 8.56 -12.15
CA LEU A 228 19.71 7.27 -11.47
C LEU A 228 20.78 7.16 -10.37
N PRO A 229 20.67 6.19 -9.44
CA PRO A 229 21.76 5.93 -8.51
C PRO A 229 23.04 5.50 -9.27
N LYS A 230 24.20 5.71 -8.65
CA LYS A 230 25.52 5.37 -9.22
C LYS A 230 25.59 3.91 -9.68
N GLU A 231 24.97 3.00 -8.94
CA GLU A 231 24.88 1.57 -9.27
C GLU A 231 24.11 1.27 -10.57
N TYR A 232 23.39 2.27 -11.11
CA TYR A 232 22.61 2.21 -12.34
C TYR A 232 23.14 3.16 -13.43
N GLY A 233 24.33 3.73 -13.25
CA GLY A 233 24.99 4.59 -14.22
C GLY A 233 24.86 6.10 -13.99
N GLY A 234 24.25 6.51 -12.86
CA GLY A 234 24.27 7.91 -12.46
C GLY A 234 25.48 8.28 -11.61
N THR A 235 25.37 9.38 -10.86
CA THR A 235 26.52 10.00 -10.19
C THR A 235 26.54 9.83 -8.67
N ILE A 236 25.37 9.83 -8.03
CA ILE A 236 25.24 9.79 -6.57
C ILE A 236 24.97 8.35 -6.11
N PRO A 237 25.72 7.81 -5.14
CA PRO A 237 25.46 6.45 -4.62
C PRO A 237 24.05 6.30 -4.04
N MET A 238 23.43 5.12 -4.23
CA MET A 238 22.11 4.85 -3.66
C MET A 238 22.07 5.02 -2.14
N SER A 239 23.14 4.64 -1.44
CA SER A 239 23.27 4.81 0.02
C SER A 239 23.23 6.26 0.48
N GLU A 240 23.67 7.20 -0.37
CA GLU A 240 23.55 8.63 -0.10
C GLU A 240 22.13 9.12 -0.37
N MET A 241 21.54 8.73 -1.50
CA MET A 241 20.14 9.07 -1.84
C MET A 241 19.13 8.50 -0.82
N SER A 242 19.42 7.37 -0.19
CA SER A 242 18.53 6.74 0.81
C SER A 242 18.44 7.50 2.13
N LYS A 243 19.38 8.43 2.41
CA LYS A 243 19.42 9.18 3.69
C LYS A 243 18.16 10.00 3.92
N GLU A 244 17.69 10.73 2.91
CA GLU A 244 16.47 11.56 3.01
C GLU A 244 15.26 10.72 3.43
N LEU A 245 15.08 9.57 2.77
CA LEU A 245 14.00 8.67 3.11
C LEU A 245 14.14 8.14 4.55
N TRP A 246 15.36 7.76 4.95
CA TRP A 246 15.62 7.29 6.31
C TRP A 246 15.28 8.35 7.37
N GLU A 247 15.64 9.61 7.14
CA GLU A 247 15.27 10.74 8.01
C GLU A 247 13.76 10.94 8.10
N ILE A 248 13.05 10.85 6.97
CA ILE A 248 11.57 10.88 6.92
C ILE A 248 10.98 9.74 7.77
N LEU A 249 11.49 8.52 7.59
CA LEU A 249 11.01 7.35 8.33
C LEU A 249 11.21 7.52 9.84
N LEU A 250 12.38 8.01 10.27
CA LEU A 250 12.65 8.28 11.69
C LEU A 250 11.78 9.41 12.25
N LYS A 251 11.53 10.46 11.46
CA LYS A 251 10.67 11.58 11.84
C LYS A 251 9.23 11.14 12.12
N TYR A 252 8.67 10.27 11.28
CA TYR A 252 7.27 9.82 11.42
C TYR A 252 7.11 8.53 12.22
N ARG A 253 8.20 7.80 12.53
CA ARG A 253 8.18 6.59 13.37
C ARG A 253 7.34 6.74 14.65
N PRO A 254 7.49 7.79 15.50
CA PRO A 254 6.70 7.92 16.72
C PRO A 254 5.19 8.02 16.46
N LEU A 255 4.80 8.56 15.31
CA LEU A 255 3.41 8.65 14.87
C LEU A 255 2.88 7.29 14.42
N LEU A 256 3.67 6.54 13.64
CA LEU A 256 3.28 5.23 13.14
C LEU A 256 3.14 4.20 14.26
N ILE A 257 4.02 4.23 15.27
CA ILE A 257 3.88 3.39 16.46
C ILE A 257 2.52 3.65 17.14
N LYS A 258 2.06 4.91 17.21
CA LYS A 258 0.74 5.24 17.78
C LYS A 258 -0.44 4.72 16.94
N TYR A 259 -0.25 4.21 15.72
CA TYR A 259 -1.36 3.61 14.98
C TYR A 259 -1.86 2.31 15.61
N GLN A 260 -1.02 1.64 16.39
CA GLN A 260 -1.42 0.44 17.16
C GLN A 260 -2.50 0.75 18.21
N ASP A 261 -2.67 2.02 18.59
CA ASP A 261 -3.69 2.47 19.53
C ASP A 261 -5.08 2.55 18.91
N MET A 262 -5.20 2.45 17.58
CA MET A 262 -6.49 2.49 16.90
C MET A 262 -7.33 1.26 17.29
N LYS A 263 -8.63 1.47 17.49
CA LYS A 263 -9.56 0.42 17.91
C LYS A 263 -10.87 0.54 17.17
N ILE A 264 -11.41 -0.61 16.77
CA ILE A 264 -12.74 -0.77 16.21
C ILE A 264 -13.60 -1.67 17.12
N ASN A 265 -14.91 -1.58 16.97
CA ASN A 265 -15.82 -2.57 17.52
C ASN A 265 -15.92 -3.74 16.53
N GLU A 266 -15.12 -4.78 16.75
CA GLU A 266 -14.99 -5.92 15.84
C GLU A 266 -16.33 -6.65 15.60
N ASN A 267 -17.24 -6.63 16.57
CA ASN A 267 -18.57 -7.26 16.46
C ASN A 267 -19.48 -6.62 15.41
N LEU A 268 -19.16 -5.40 14.96
CA LEU A 268 -19.96 -4.67 13.96
C LEU A 268 -19.41 -4.85 12.53
N TYR A 269 -18.50 -5.81 12.33
CA TYR A 269 -17.96 -6.16 11.03
C TYR A 269 -18.13 -7.67 10.76
N PRO A 270 -18.39 -8.06 9.50
CA PRO A 270 -18.31 -9.47 9.12
C PRO A 270 -16.88 -9.99 9.28
N LYS A 271 -16.74 -11.28 9.62
CA LYS A 271 -15.44 -11.94 9.74
C LYS A 271 -14.58 -11.79 8.47
N ALA A 272 -15.18 -11.88 7.28
CA ALA A 272 -14.47 -11.67 6.01
C ALA A 272 -13.79 -10.29 5.91
N CYS A 273 -14.36 -9.23 6.50
CA CYS A 273 -13.70 -7.91 6.58
C CYS A 273 -12.47 -7.95 7.50
N LEU A 274 -12.60 -8.60 8.67
CA LEU A 274 -11.54 -8.71 9.66
C LEU A 274 -10.41 -9.66 9.22
N ASP A 275 -10.71 -10.63 8.37
CA ASP A 275 -9.71 -11.52 7.78
C ASP A 275 -9.00 -10.87 6.56
N GLY A 276 -9.45 -9.69 6.13
CA GLY A 276 -8.86 -8.96 4.99
C GLY A 276 -9.25 -9.54 3.63
N SER A 277 -10.46 -10.09 3.51
CA SER A 277 -10.97 -10.63 2.24
C SER A 277 -11.04 -9.56 1.15
N PHE A 278 -10.62 -9.94 -0.06
CA PHE A 278 -10.51 -9.05 -1.21
C PHE A 278 -11.83 -8.52 -1.74
N SER A 279 -12.83 -9.38 -1.80
CA SER A 279 -14.16 -9.06 -2.31
C SER A 279 -14.86 -8.06 -1.39
N MET A 280 -14.53 -8.07 -0.09
CA MET A 280 -15.05 -7.08 0.86
C MET A 280 -14.53 -5.65 0.61
N LEU A 281 -13.47 -5.47 -0.20
CA LEU A 281 -13.03 -4.14 -0.62
C LEU A 281 -13.93 -3.53 -1.70
N ASP A 282 -14.82 -4.32 -2.32
CA ASP A 282 -15.79 -3.86 -3.32
C ASP A 282 -17.19 -3.60 -2.73
N VAL A 283 -17.44 -4.02 -1.49
CA VAL A 283 -18.72 -3.84 -0.77
C VAL A 283 -18.62 -2.69 0.24
N PRO A 284 -19.36 -1.57 0.09
CA PRO A 284 -19.32 -0.46 1.04
C PRO A 284 -19.62 -0.87 2.50
N LEU A 285 -18.87 -0.34 3.48
CA LEU A 285 -19.05 -0.70 4.89
C LEU A 285 -20.39 -0.23 5.46
N ASN A 286 -21.00 0.79 4.87
CA ASN A 286 -22.34 1.26 5.21
C ASN A 286 -23.47 0.56 4.43
N SER A 287 -23.15 -0.46 3.61
CA SER A 287 -24.17 -1.23 2.90
C SER A 287 -25.12 -1.92 3.91
N PRO A 288 -26.45 -1.84 3.72
CA PRO A 288 -27.40 -2.55 4.60
C PRO A 288 -27.17 -4.07 4.55
N ASP A 289 -26.79 -4.59 3.37
CA ASP A 289 -26.55 -6.01 3.17
C ASP A 289 -25.08 -6.42 3.42
N LEU A 290 -24.30 -5.65 4.19
CA LEU A 290 -22.87 -5.92 4.39
C LEU A 290 -22.60 -7.35 4.86
N PHE A 291 -23.37 -7.83 5.84
CA PHE A 291 -23.22 -9.17 6.40
C PHE A 291 -23.67 -10.28 5.42
N GLU A 292 -24.75 -10.03 4.67
CA GLU A 292 -25.25 -10.99 3.67
C GLU A 292 -24.29 -11.10 2.48
N LYS A 293 -23.73 -9.98 2.00
CA LYS A 293 -22.72 -10.01 0.93
C LYS A 293 -21.44 -10.70 1.40
N ALA A 294 -21.06 -10.50 2.66
CA ALA A 294 -19.88 -11.13 3.22
C ALA A 294 -19.98 -12.66 3.32
N SER A 295 -21.16 -13.21 3.61
CA SER A 295 -21.31 -14.68 3.64
C SER A 295 -21.10 -15.32 2.27
N ARG A 296 -21.59 -14.68 1.20
CA ARG A 296 -21.37 -15.12 -0.19
C ARG A 296 -19.91 -15.02 -0.63
N CYS A 297 -19.17 -14.06 -0.08
CA CYS A 297 -17.74 -13.88 -0.38
C CYS A 297 -16.84 -14.97 0.20
N CYS A 298 -17.28 -15.72 1.21
CA CYS A 298 -16.52 -16.83 1.77
C CYS A 298 -16.50 -18.08 0.86
N ASP A 299 -17.44 -18.19 -0.07
CA ASP A 299 -17.57 -19.35 -0.97
C ASP A 299 -16.73 -19.23 -2.24
N GLU A 300 -16.31 -18.01 -2.61
CA GLU A 300 -15.44 -17.75 -3.77
C GLU A 300 -13.96 -17.77 -3.34
N THR A 301 -13.39 -18.98 -3.23
CA THR A 301 -11.93 -19.12 -3.16
C THR A 301 -11.31 -18.57 -4.44
N VAL A 302 -10.41 -17.59 -4.30
CA VAL A 302 -9.83 -16.76 -5.38
C VAL A 302 -8.94 -17.57 -6.36
N PHE A 303 -8.74 -18.87 -6.11
CA PHE A 303 -8.19 -19.79 -7.09
C PHE A 303 -9.02 -21.08 -7.10
N GLY A 304 -10.11 -21.07 -7.87
CA GLY A 304 -10.79 -22.29 -8.28
C GLY A 304 -9.87 -23.14 -9.16
N ILE A 305 -8.97 -23.92 -8.56
CA ILE A 305 -8.69 -25.24 -9.11
C ILE A 305 -9.90 -26.08 -8.73
N GLN A 306 -10.96 -26.00 -9.54
CA GLN A 306 -11.97 -27.04 -9.58
C GLN A 306 -11.26 -28.31 -10.06
N GLY A 307 -10.67 -29.04 -9.13
CA GLY A 307 -10.32 -30.43 -9.33
C GLY A 307 -11.62 -31.15 -9.61
N SER A 308 -11.85 -31.51 -10.87
CA SER A 308 -12.89 -32.44 -11.27
C SER A 308 -12.60 -33.79 -10.61
N PHE A 309 -13.10 -33.99 -9.39
CA PHE A 309 -13.21 -35.32 -8.80
C PHE A 309 -14.29 -36.07 -9.57
N ARG A 310 -13.89 -36.77 -10.64
CA ARG A 310 -14.69 -37.89 -11.15
C ARG A 310 -14.73 -38.92 -10.03
N LYS A 311 -15.94 -39.27 -9.57
CA LYS A 311 -16.17 -40.45 -8.73
C LYS A 311 -15.52 -41.65 -9.42
N LEU A 312 -14.56 -42.28 -8.75
CA LEU A 312 -14.18 -43.65 -9.06
C LEU A 312 -15.35 -44.52 -8.60
N GLU A 313 -16.14 -44.99 -9.55
CA GLU A 313 -16.96 -46.18 -9.35
C GLU A 313 -15.98 -47.36 -9.30
N ILE A 314 -16.00 -48.06 -8.17
CA ILE A 314 -15.28 -49.31 -7.96
C ILE A 314 -16.30 -50.40 -8.27
N ASP A 315 -16.08 -51.12 -9.36
CA ASP A 315 -16.65 -52.46 -9.58
C ASP A 315 -15.87 -53.50 -8.77
#